data_AF-A0A2V3JQ18-F1
#
_entry.id   AF-A0A2V3JQ18-F1
#
_cell.length_a   1.000
_cell.length_b   1.000
_cell.length_c   1.000
_cell.angle_alpha   90.00
_cell.angle_beta   90.00
_cell.angle_gamma   90.00
#
_symmetry.space_group_name_H-M   'P 1'
#
loop_
_entity.id
_entity.type
_entity.pdbx_description
1 polymer ?
#
loop_
_entity_poly.entity_id
_entity_poly.type
_entity_poly.pdbx_seq_one_letter_code
_entity_poly.pdbx_strand_id
1 'polypeptide(L)'
;MEIKAITTPVVLNEVSYKLLIAKAGELLDTDRFWKIHEELKDKKFIRTCYGIVEEFRDYVGTLCGLRVEDVRIDDFNKSVDLGYEFGLVTTDSYHAAAMDRLGLKHIAPE
;
A
#
# COMPACT_ATOMS: atom_id res chain seq x y z
N MET A 1 15.22 18.36 7.94
CA MET A 1 14.80 17.66 6.71
C MET A 1 13.43 18.17 6.35
N GLU A 2 13.25 18.75 5.16
CA GLU A 2 11.95 19.26 4.69
C GLU A 2 11.10 18.08 4.20
N ILE A 3 9.85 17.99 4.66
CA ILE A 3 8.91 16.95 4.23
C ILE A 3 8.43 17.32 2.82
N LYS A 4 8.66 16.43 1.85
CA LYS A 4 8.26 16.63 0.45
C LYS A 4 7.03 15.81 0.08
N ALA A 5 6.82 14.68 0.74
CA ALA A 5 5.69 13.79 0.51
C ALA A 5 5.35 13.03 1.78
N ILE A 6 4.11 12.53 1.83
CA ILE A 6 3.68 11.59 2.86
C ILE A 6 3.24 10.27 2.23
N THR A 7 3.27 9.21 3.03
CA THR A 7 2.57 7.95 2.77
C THR A 7 1.91 7.49 4.07
N THR A 8 1.12 6.42 4.02
CA THR A 8 0.53 5.81 5.21
C THR A 8 0.84 4.32 5.26
N PRO A 9 0.81 3.68 6.45
CA PRO A 9 0.95 2.23 6.57
C PRO A 9 -0.07 1.44 5.72
N VAL A 10 -1.25 2.01 5.45
CA VAL A 10 -2.28 1.38 4.60
C VAL A 10 -1.80 1.27 3.15
N VAL A 11 -1.20 2.34 2.61
CA VAL A 11 -0.61 2.34 1.25
C VAL A 11 0.56 1.35 1.19
N LEU A 12 1.48 1.40 2.16
CA LEU A 12 2.62 0.49 2.19
C LEU A 12 2.19 -0.98 2.28
N ASN A 13 1.16 -1.29 3.07
CA ASN A 13 0.60 -2.63 3.17
C ASN A 13 -0.08 -3.07 1.86
N GLU A 14 -0.86 -2.19 1.22
CA GLU A 14 -1.52 -2.52 -0.05
C GLU A 14 -0.50 -2.82 -1.16
N VAL A 15 0.52 -1.97 -1.32
CA VAL A 15 1.56 -2.19 -2.33
C VAL A 15 2.32 -3.48 -2.04
N SER A 16 2.74 -3.70 -0.79
CA SER A 16 3.43 -4.93 -0.38
C SER A 16 2.59 -6.17 -0.66
N TYR A 17 1.29 -6.13 -0.36
CA TYR A 17 0.36 -7.21 -0.63
C TYR A 17 0.18 -7.46 -2.13
N LYS A 18 -0.02 -6.40 -2.93
CA LYS A 18 -0.14 -6.51 -4.40
C LYS A 18 1.12 -7.14 -5.00
N LEU A 19 2.31 -6.73 -4.58
CA LEU A 19 3.58 -7.31 -5.02
C LEU A 19 3.69 -8.80 -4.64
N LEU A 20 3.35 -9.16 -3.40
CA LEU A 20 3.36 -10.55 -2.94
C LEU A 20 2.42 -11.44 -3.77
N ILE A 21 1.18 -11.00 -3.98
CA ILE A 21 0.16 -11.73 -4.75
C ILE A 21 0.57 -11.83 -6.22
N ALA A 22 1.07 -10.74 -6.81
CA ALA A 22 1.54 -10.73 -8.19
C ALA A 22 2.69 -11.72 -8.39
N LYS A 23 3.68 -11.74 -7.48
CA LYS A 23 4.80 -12.68 -7.56
C LYS A 23 4.35 -14.13 -7.39
N ALA A 24 3.41 -14.39 -6.47
CA ALA A 24 2.85 -15.72 -6.31
C ALA A 24 2.08 -16.17 -7.55
N GLY A 25 1.27 -15.30 -8.16
CA GLY A 25 0.54 -15.58 -9.40
C GLY A 25 1.47 -15.86 -10.58
N GLU A 26 2.56 -15.09 -10.70
CA GLU A 26 3.63 -15.30 -11.70
C GLU A 26 4.26 -16.69 -11.55
N LEU A 27 4.68 -17.08 -10.34
CA LEU A 27 5.36 -18.36 -10.09
C LEU A 27 4.45 -19.58 -10.24
N LEU A 28 3.14 -19.40 -10.02
CA LEU A 28 2.13 -20.47 -10.11
C LEU A 28 1.42 -20.52 -11.47
N ASP A 29 1.75 -19.61 -12.38
CA ASP A 29 1.08 -19.39 -13.66
C ASP A 29 -0.44 -19.32 -13.51
N THR A 30 -0.92 -18.44 -12.62
CA THR A 30 -2.35 -18.32 -12.30
C THR A 30 -2.72 -16.94 -11.78
N ASP A 31 -3.93 -16.51 -12.11
CA ASP A 31 -4.62 -15.35 -11.54
C ASP A 31 -5.67 -15.75 -10.49
N ARG A 32 -5.81 -17.06 -10.21
CA ARG A 32 -6.84 -17.59 -9.31
C ARG A 32 -6.49 -17.26 -7.87
N PHE A 33 -7.15 -16.24 -7.33
CA PHE A 33 -6.98 -15.75 -5.97
C PHE A 33 -6.93 -16.84 -4.91
N TRP A 34 -7.89 -17.78 -4.91
CA TRP A 34 -7.96 -18.84 -3.92
C TRP A 34 -6.76 -19.79 -3.97
N LYS A 35 -6.25 -20.09 -5.18
CA LYS A 35 -5.09 -20.97 -5.38
C LYS A 35 -3.81 -20.27 -4.90
N ILE A 36 -3.66 -18.98 -5.20
CA ILE A 36 -2.55 -18.17 -4.71
C ILE A 36 -2.53 -18.17 -3.17
N HIS A 37 -3.67 -17.92 -2.53
CA HIS A 37 -3.77 -17.89 -1.07
C HIS A 37 -3.55 -19.26 -0.41
N GLU A 38 -3.92 -20.35 -1.08
CA GLU A 38 -3.64 -21.70 -0.61
C GLU A 38 -2.14 -21.98 -0.59
N GLU A 39 -1.44 -21.71 -1.68
CA GLU A 39 0.00 -21.95 -1.81
C GLU A 39 0.85 -21.03 -0.92
N LEU A 40 0.40 -19.80 -0.67
CA LEU A 40 1.07 -18.87 0.27
C LEU A 40 1.09 -19.38 1.72
N LYS A 41 0.35 -20.45 2.06
CA LYS A 41 0.46 -21.12 3.36
C LYS A 41 1.75 -21.94 3.49
N ASP A 42 2.37 -22.34 2.37
CA ASP A 42 3.66 -23.01 2.39
C ASP A 42 4.80 -22.02 2.72
N LYS A 43 5.57 -22.35 3.76
CA LYS A 43 6.63 -21.47 4.29
C LYS A 43 7.76 -21.22 3.30
N LYS A 44 8.07 -22.17 2.42
CA LYS A 44 9.16 -22.03 1.45
C LYS A 44 8.69 -21.17 0.28
N PHE A 45 7.46 -21.40 -0.17
CA PHE A 45 6.84 -20.64 -1.24
C PHE A 45 6.64 -19.17 -0.87
N ILE A 46 6.04 -18.88 0.29
CA ILE A 46 5.84 -17.49 0.73
C ILE A 46 7.16 -16.73 0.85
N ARG A 47 8.21 -17.35 1.40
CA ARG A 47 9.56 -16.73 1.48
C ARG A 47 10.14 -16.40 0.11
N THR A 48 9.88 -17.23 -0.89
CA THR A 48 10.33 -16.98 -2.26
C THR A 48 9.59 -15.78 -2.86
N CYS A 49 8.29 -15.65 -2.58
CA CYS A 49 7.48 -14.52 -3.04
C CYS A 49 7.86 -13.20 -2.33
N TYR A 50 8.38 -13.24 -1.11
CA TYR A 50 8.75 -12.03 -0.35
C TYR A 50 9.93 -11.25 -0.92
N GLY A 51 10.74 -11.82 -1.82
CA GLY A 51 11.91 -11.12 -2.38
C GLY A 51 11.55 -9.76 -3.02
N ILE A 52 10.43 -9.66 -3.74
CA ILE A 52 9.98 -8.39 -4.33
C ILE A 52 9.48 -7.38 -3.28
N VAL A 53 8.96 -7.86 -2.15
CA VAL A 53 8.53 -7.02 -1.03
C VAL A 53 9.75 -6.47 -0.29
N GLU A 54 10.83 -7.27 -0.18
CA GLU A 54 12.11 -6.82 0.35
C GLU A 54 12.73 -5.72 -0.52
N GLU A 55 12.74 -5.89 -1.85
CA GLU A 55 13.18 -4.84 -2.79
C GLU A 55 12.36 -3.55 -2.65
N PHE A 56 11.04 -3.66 -2.51
CA PHE A 56 10.17 -2.50 -2.28
C PHE A 56 10.47 -1.81 -0.94
N ARG A 57 10.68 -2.58 0.14
CA ARG A 57 11.08 -2.04 1.45
C ARG A 57 12.37 -1.26 1.34
N ASP A 58 13.37 -1.81 0.65
CA ASP A 58 14.67 -1.17 0.49
C ASP A 58 14.53 0.12 -0.33
N TYR A 59 13.75 0.11 -1.42
CA TYR A 59 13.40 1.29 -2.20
C TYR A 59 12.78 2.39 -1.33
N VAL A 60 11.74 2.09 -0.56
CA VAL A 60 11.10 3.05 0.35
C VAL A 60 12.12 3.62 1.35
N GLY A 61 13.04 2.78 1.86
CA GLY A 61 14.12 3.20 2.75
C GLY A 61 15.11 4.20 2.13
N THR A 62 15.22 4.27 0.81
CA THR A 62 16.07 5.25 0.10
C THR A 62 15.40 6.61 -0.12
N LEU A 63 14.07 6.72 0.06
CA LEU A 63 13.32 7.94 -0.24
C LEU A 63 13.57 9.04 0.81
N CYS A 64 14.34 10.05 0.42
CA CYS A 64 14.61 11.22 1.26
C CYS A 64 13.42 12.20 1.24
N GLY A 65 12.96 12.64 2.41
CA GLY A 65 11.86 13.61 2.53
C GLY A 65 10.46 12.99 2.48
N LEU A 66 10.35 11.66 2.42
CA LEU A 66 9.10 10.92 2.64
C LEU A 66 8.85 10.80 4.15
N ARG A 67 7.63 11.08 4.59
CA ARG A 67 7.18 10.81 5.96
C ARG A 67 6.06 9.77 5.95
N VAL A 68 6.18 8.73 6.76
CA VAL A 68 5.10 7.77 6.99
C VAL A 68 4.22 8.30 8.12
N GLU A 69 2.95 8.54 7.83
CA GLU A 69 1.99 9.09 8.78
C GLU A 69 0.97 8.03 9.20
N ASP A 70 0.71 7.95 10.49
CA ASP A 70 -0.31 7.05 11.02
C ASP A 70 -1.71 7.47 10.58
N VAL A 71 -2.53 6.45 10.33
CA VAL A 71 -3.97 6.60 10.05
C VAL A 71 -4.73 6.66 11.37
N ARG A 72 -5.64 7.63 11.49
CA ARG A 72 -6.50 7.84 12.66
C ARG A 72 -7.93 7.44 12.37
N ILE A 73 -8.74 7.31 13.42
CA ILE A 73 -10.17 7.00 13.27
C ILE A 73 -10.93 8.07 12.46
N ASP A 74 -10.53 9.33 12.58
CA ASP A 74 -11.11 10.41 11.79
C ASP A 74 -10.76 10.27 10.30
N ASP A 75 -9.56 9.77 9.98
CA ASP A 75 -9.16 9.47 8.60
C ASP A 75 -10.02 8.34 8.02
N PHE A 76 -10.33 7.31 8.82
CA PHE A 76 -11.25 6.25 8.41
C PHE A 76 -12.64 6.79 8.09
N ASN A 77 -13.24 7.55 9.00
CA ASN A 77 -14.58 8.09 8.79
C ASN A 77 -14.62 8.96 7.53
N LYS A 78 -13.65 9.86 7.38
CA LYS A 78 -13.54 10.74 6.22
C LYS A 78 -13.26 9.96 4.93
N SER A 79 -12.49 8.88 4.98
CA SER A 79 -12.19 8.04 3.81
C SER A 79 -13.42 7.38 3.20
N VAL A 80 -14.45 7.10 4.00
CA VAL A 80 -15.72 6.55 3.50
C VAL A 80 -16.45 7.61 2.67
N ASP A 81 -16.54 8.84 3.19
CA ASP A 81 -17.15 9.96 2.48
C ASP A 81 -16.40 10.25 1.18
N LEU A 82 -15.07 10.35 1.24
CA LEU A 82 -14.22 10.62 0.06
C LEU A 82 -14.30 9.50 -0.97
N GLY A 83 -14.31 8.24 -0.53
CA GLY A 83 -14.46 7.08 -1.41
C GLY A 83 -15.79 7.10 -2.15
N TYR A 84 -16.87 7.43 -1.45
CA TYR A 84 -18.20 7.54 -2.05
C TYR A 84 -18.31 8.74 -3.01
N GLU A 85 -17.83 9.92 -2.59
CA GLU A 85 -17.94 11.16 -3.36
C GLU A 85 -17.13 11.13 -4.66
N PHE A 86 -15.92 10.58 -4.60
CA PHE A 86 -14.96 10.64 -5.71
C PHE A 86 -14.73 9.28 -6.41
N GLY A 87 -15.38 8.21 -5.96
CA GLY A 87 -15.21 6.87 -6.53
C GLY A 87 -13.82 6.28 -6.31
N LEU A 88 -13.13 6.69 -5.23
CA LEU A 88 -11.80 6.21 -4.91
C LEU A 88 -11.85 4.80 -4.34
N VAL A 89 -10.83 3.99 -4.67
CA VAL A 89 -10.61 2.73 -3.96
C VAL A 89 -10.21 3.03 -2.52
N THR A 90 -10.41 2.05 -1.63
CA THR A 90 -10.29 2.26 -0.18
C THR A 90 -8.93 2.83 0.22
N THR A 91 -7.84 2.31 -0.30
CA THR A 91 -6.49 2.81 0.03
C THR A 91 -6.28 4.26 -0.37
N ASP A 92 -6.77 4.65 -1.54
CA ASP A 92 -6.66 6.02 -2.05
C ASP A 92 -7.51 6.98 -1.23
N SER A 93 -8.71 6.55 -0.83
CA SER A 93 -9.57 7.38 0.03
C SER A 93 -9.00 7.55 1.44
N TYR A 94 -8.35 6.51 1.98
CA TYR A 94 -7.59 6.62 3.25
C TYR A 94 -6.42 7.58 3.13
N HIS A 95 -5.66 7.50 2.04
CA HIS A 95 -4.52 8.36 1.81
C HIS A 95 -4.96 9.83 1.67
N ALA A 96 -6.02 10.07 0.89
CA ALA A 96 -6.61 11.39 0.72
C ALA A 96 -7.12 11.98 2.05
N ALA A 97 -7.78 11.17 2.89
CA ALA A 97 -8.23 11.61 4.21
C ALA A 97 -7.07 12.02 5.13
N ALA A 98 -5.98 11.23 5.15
CA ALA A 98 -4.79 11.57 5.93
C ALA A 98 -4.10 12.85 5.41
N MET A 99 -4.06 13.04 4.09
CA MET A 99 -3.54 14.27 3.47
C MET A 99 -4.38 15.48 3.85
N ASP A 100 -5.71 15.37 3.78
CA ASP A 100 -6.66 16.44 4.14
C ASP A 100 -6.47 16.86 5.60
N ARG A 101 -6.40 15.90 6.53
CA ARG A 101 -6.13 16.16 7.96
C ARG A 101 -4.82 16.92 8.19
N LEU A 102 -3.79 16.64 7.38
CA LEU A 102 -2.47 17.27 7.49
C LEU A 102 -2.38 18.58 6.69
N GLY A 103 -3.45 19.00 6.01
CA GLY A 103 -3.47 20.21 5.19
C GLY A 103 -2.62 20.11 3.92
N LEU A 104 -2.34 18.89 3.45
CA LEU A 104 -1.52 18.63 2.27
C LEU A 104 -2.39 18.59 1.03
N LYS A 105 -2.10 19.47 0.06
CA LYS A 105 -2.91 19.65 -1.17
C LYS A 105 -2.23 19.13 -2.43
N HIS A 106 -0.94 18.79 -2.34
CA HIS A 106 -0.17 18.29 -3.47
C HIS A 106 0.07 16.79 -3.27
N ILE A 107 -0.47 16.00 -4.19
CA ILE A 107 -0.12 14.60 -4.35
C ILE A 107 1.17 14.60 -5.18
N ALA A 108 2.21 13.89 -4.74
CA ALA A 108 3.33 13.60 -5.61
C ALA A 108 2.80 12.68 -6.72
N PRO A 109 2.75 13.12 -7.99
CA PRO A 109 2.28 12.25 -9.06
C PRO A 109 3.21 11.04 -9.20
N GLU A 110 2.63 9.90 -9.57
CA GLU A 110 3.34 8.65 -9.91
C GLU A 110 4.42 8.86 -10.98
#